data_AF-A0A9Q0D813-F1
#
_entry.id   AF-A0A9Q0D813-F1
#
_cell.length_a   1.000
_cell.length_b   1.000
_cell.length_c   1.000
_cell.angle_alpha   90.00
_cell.angle_beta   90.00
_cell.angle_gamma   90.00
#
_symmetry.space_group_name_H-M   'P 1'
#
loop_
_entity.id
_entity.type
_entity.pdbx_description
1 polymer ?
#
loop_
_entity_poly.entity_id
_entity_poly.type
_entity_poly.pdbx_seq_one_letter_code
_entity_poly.pdbx_strand_id
1 'polypeptide(L)'
;MSYLGLTTALTYYGISLNMGSLGVDVYHAQFFSGLSETPCILLPFLLAHCGRRTLSMLSMLLSGSACLMSLVASHIYGDSVWGMGLALLGKVCMLTNMFVSLLYSIELQRCLGLVNVFHRVGSVFNTLFSFSSGIPLAAMLVYGCGPIIGSLFILLLPETSSGPLPDSLEDCERQSRVHQNE
;
A
#
# COMPACT_ATOMS: atom_id res chain seq x y z
N MET A 1 5.45 -6.45 9.36
CA MET A 1 5.40 -5.00 9.13
C MET A 1 6.42 -4.52 8.12
N SER A 2 7.71 -4.80 8.27
CA SER A 2 8.75 -4.37 7.32
C SER A 2 8.50 -4.85 5.87
N TYR A 3 8.06 -6.10 5.68
CA TYR A 3 7.70 -6.64 4.36
C TYR A 3 6.51 -5.92 3.71
N LEU A 4 5.50 -5.57 4.52
CA LEU A 4 4.31 -4.84 4.05
C LEU A 4 4.72 -3.44 3.58
N GLY A 5 5.50 -2.72 4.40
CA GLY A 5 6.01 -1.39 4.05
C GLY A 5 6.89 -1.39 2.80
N LEU A 6 7.77 -2.39 2.64
CA LEU A 6 8.59 -2.56 1.44
C LEU A 6 7.73 -2.82 0.20
N THR A 7 6.78 -3.75 0.29
CA THR A 7 5.92 -4.14 -0.83
C THR A 7 4.99 -2.99 -1.26
N THR A 8 4.41 -2.28 -0.30
CA THR A 8 3.52 -1.14 -0.59
C THR A 8 4.31 0.01 -1.21
N ALA A 9 5.53 0.28 -0.75
CA ALA A 9 6.40 1.28 -1.37
C ALA A 9 6.77 0.91 -2.80
N LEU A 10 7.26 -0.31 -3.01
CA LEU A 10 7.61 -0.83 -4.34
C LEU A 10 6.43 -0.70 -5.31
N THR A 11 5.25 -1.16 -4.91
CA THR A 11 4.06 -1.17 -5.77
C THR A 11 3.55 0.25 -6.03
N TYR A 12 3.45 1.09 -5.00
CA TYR A 12 2.96 2.46 -5.12
C TYR A 12 3.85 3.32 -6.03
N TYR A 13 5.16 3.30 -5.78
CA TYR A 13 6.11 4.03 -6.61
C TYR A 13 6.24 3.37 -7.99
N GLY A 14 6.15 2.05 -8.09
CA GLY A 14 6.17 1.29 -9.34
C GLY A 14 5.07 1.73 -10.29
N ILE A 15 3.83 1.74 -9.80
CA ILE A 15 2.67 2.22 -10.55
C ILE A 15 2.88 3.70 -10.94
N SER A 16 3.33 4.54 -10.00
CA SER A 16 3.49 5.98 -10.24
C SER A 16 4.55 6.30 -11.29
N LEU A 17 5.69 5.60 -11.29
CA LEU A 17 6.73 5.76 -12.32
C LEU A 17 6.26 5.23 -13.68
N ASN A 18 5.48 4.14 -13.69
CA ASN A 18 5.01 3.53 -14.92
C ASN A 18 3.82 4.27 -15.55
N MET A 19 3.06 5.06 -14.79
CA MET A 19 1.90 5.80 -15.33
C MET A 19 2.27 6.74 -16.48
N GLY A 20 3.49 7.31 -16.49
CA GLY A 20 3.96 8.15 -17.58
C GLY A 20 4.31 7.38 -18.87
N SER A 21 4.55 6.06 -18.80
CA SER A 21 4.92 5.25 -19.95
C SER A 21 3.75 4.49 -20.59
N LEU A 22 2.53 4.60 -20.02
CA LEU A 22 1.34 3.87 -20.49
C LEU A 22 0.76 4.42 -21.81
N GLY A 23 1.44 5.34 -22.49
CA GLY A 23 1.03 5.88 -23.79
C GLY A 23 -0.13 6.88 -23.72
N VAL A 24 -0.53 7.29 -22.51
CA VAL A 24 -1.48 8.38 -22.28
C VAL A 24 -0.71 9.69 -22.14
N ASP A 25 -1.32 10.79 -22.60
CA ASP A 25 -0.77 12.13 -22.41
C ASP A 25 -0.47 12.39 -20.92
N VAL A 26 0.75 12.87 -20.63
CA VAL A 26 1.30 13.01 -19.28
C VAL A 26 0.40 13.88 -18.40
N TYR A 27 -0.27 14.87 -18.98
CA TYR A 27 -1.21 15.74 -18.28
C TYR A 27 -2.41 14.98 -17.69
N HIS A 28 -2.98 14.04 -18.44
CA HIS A 28 -4.12 13.26 -17.98
C HIS A 28 -3.70 12.27 -16.88
N ALA A 29 -2.59 11.56 -17.09
CA ALA A 29 -2.06 10.62 -16.11
C ALA A 29 -1.76 11.32 -14.77
N GLN A 30 -1.14 12.50 -14.80
CA GLN A 30 -0.82 13.29 -13.60
C GLN A 30 -2.10 13.80 -12.91
N PHE A 31 -3.08 14.28 -13.67
CA PHE A 31 -4.34 14.77 -13.13
C PHE A 31 -5.10 13.67 -12.38
N PHE A 32 -5.27 12.49 -12.99
CA PHE A 32 -5.92 11.35 -12.33
C PHE A 32 -5.09 10.80 -11.16
N SER A 33 -3.76 10.83 -11.27
CA SER A 33 -2.86 10.45 -10.18
C SER A 33 -3.08 11.32 -8.93
N GLY A 34 -3.25 12.64 -9.09
CA GLY A 34 -3.60 13.53 -7.98
C GLY A 34 -5.03 13.31 -7.47
N LEU A 35 -5.99 13.12 -8.39
CA LEU A 35 -7.37 12.84 -8.01
C LEU A 35 -7.51 11.56 -7.17
N SER A 36 -6.69 10.54 -7.45
CA SER A 36 -6.66 9.28 -6.71
C SER A 36 -6.26 9.43 -5.23
N GLU A 37 -5.68 10.56 -4.81
CA GLU A 37 -5.33 10.80 -3.41
C GLU A 37 -6.51 11.38 -2.60
N THR A 38 -7.49 11.98 -3.29
CA THR A 38 -8.70 12.54 -2.67
C THR A 38 -9.49 11.52 -1.83
N PRO A 39 -9.72 10.25 -2.25
CA PRO A 39 -10.43 9.26 -1.44
C PRO A 39 -9.77 8.93 -0.10
N CYS A 40 -8.50 9.29 0.13
CA CYS A 40 -7.86 9.11 1.43
C CYS A 40 -8.51 9.95 2.55
N ILE A 41 -9.32 10.96 2.22
CA ILE A 41 -10.06 11.70 3.24
C ILE A 41 -11.18 10.86 3.89
N LEU A 42 -11.69 9.85 3.17
CA LEU A 42 -12.72 8.92 3.66
C LEU A 42 -12.13 7.72 4.42
N LEU A 43 -10.80 7.60 4.45
CA LEU A 43 -10.12 6.47 5.08
C LEU A 43 -10.47 6.31 6.57
N PRO A 44 -10.49 7.36 7.41
CA PRO A 44 -10.82 7.21 8.82
C PRO A 44 -12.21 6.62 9.04
N PHE A 45 -13.18 7.03 8.21
CA PHE A 45 -14.53 6.48 8.24
C PHE A 45 -14.55 4.99 7.85
N LEU A 46 -13.79 4.62 6.82
CA LEU A 46 -13.68 3.23 6.37
C LEU A 46 -12.96 2.34 7.40
N LEU A 47 -11.93 2.86 8.07
CA LEU A 47 -11.26 2.17 9.18
C LEU A 47 -12.21 1.91 10.35
N ALA A 48 -13.07 2.88 10.68
CA ALA A 48 -14.05 2.75 11.74
C ALA A 48 -15.11 1.67 11.45
N HIS A 49 -15.46 1.45 10.17
CA HIS A 49 -16.53 0.53 9.79
C HIS A 49 -16.03 -0.88 9.42
N CYS A 50 -14.92 -1.00 8.70
CA CYS A 50 -14.41 -2.28 8.19
C CYS A 50 -13.34 -2.94 9.07
N GLY A 51 -12.79 -2.22 10.06
CA GLY A 51 -11.68 -2.69 10.87
C GLY A 51 -10.33 -2.66 10.13
N ARG A 52 -9.23 -2.48 10.89
CA ARG A 52 -7.88 -2.25 10.32
C ARG A 52 -7.34 -3.44 9.54
N ARG A 53 -7.50 -4.66 10.06
CA ARG A 53 -6.95 -5.89 9.45
C ARG A 53 -7.63 -6.20 8.13
N THR A 54 -8.96 -6.26 8.14
CA THR A 54 -9.77 -6.58 6.97
C THR A 54 -9.53 -5.58 5.85
N LEU A 55 -9.46 -4.28 6.18
CA LEU A 55 -9.16 -3.24 5.21
C LEU A 55 -7.76 -3.37 4.61
N SER A 56 -6.73 -3.65 5.41
CA SER A 56 -5.35 -3.86 4.94
C SER A 56 -5.23 -5.10 4.05
N MET A 57 -5.87 -6.20 4.43
CA MET A 57 -5.87 -7.43 3.65
C MET A 57 -6.60 -7.25 2.30
N LEU A 58 -7.83 -6.70 2.33
CA LEU A 58 -8.62 -6.44 1.13
C LEU A 58 -7.88 -5.48 0.21
N SER A 59 -7.33 -4.38 0.72
CA SER A 59 -6.62 -3.40 -0.11
C SER A 59 -5.35 -3.98 -0.75
N MET A 60 -4.57 -4.80 -0.04
CA MET A 60 -3.42 -5.48 -0.64
C MET A 60 -3.83 -6.48 -1.73
N LEU A 61 -4.87 -7.28 -1.49
CA LEU A 61 -5.40 -8.23 -2.50
C LEU A 61 -5.96 -7.51 -3.73
N LEU A 62 -6.77 -6.47 -3.50
CA LEU A 62 -7.40 -5.70 -4.57
C LEU A 62 -6.35 -4.97 -5.39
N SER A 63 -5.30 -4.44 -4.76
CA SER A 63 -4.22 -3.79 -5.48
C SER A 63 -3.37 -4.76 -6.30
N GLY A 64 -2.97 -5.90 -5.72
CA GLY A 64 -2.18 -6.90 -6.45
C GLY A 64 -2.93 -7.46 -7.66
N SER A 65 -4.22 -7.76 -7.48
CA SER A 65 -5.09 -8.20 -8.58
C SER A 65 -5.33 -7.10 -9.62
N ALA A 66 -5.55 -5.85 -9.21
CA ALA A 66 -5.68 -4.72 -10.13
C ALA A 66 -4.40 -4.47 -10.92
N CYS A 67 -3.22 -4.61 -10.31
CA CYS A 67 -1.94 -4.47 -10.98
C CYS A 67 -1.71 -5.58 -12.02
N LEU A 68 -2.02 -6.84 -11.68
CA LEU A 68 -1.96 -7.96 -12.64
C LEU A 68 -2.95 -7.79 -13.79
N MET A 69 -4.18 -7.38 -13.49
CA MET A 69 -5.19 -7.11 -14.53
C MET A 69 -4.78 -5.93 -15.42
N SER A 70 -4.18 -4.88 -14.87
CA SER A 70 -3.63 -3.77 -15.65
C SER A 70 -2.51 -4.24 -16.59
N LEU A 71 -1.64 -5.16 -16.15
CA LEU A 71 -0.58 -5.74 -16.98
C LEU A 71 -1.16 -6.55 -18.14
N VAL A 72 -2.13 -7.43 -17.84
CA VAL A 72 -2.82 -8.25 -18.83
C VAL A 72 -3.58 -7.38 -19.83
N ALA A 73 -4.27 -6.34 -19.36
CA ALA A 73 -4.99 -5.41 -20.21
C ALA A 73 -4.06 -4.68 -21.19
N SER A 74 -2.90 -4.22 -20.69
CA SER A 74 -1.88 -3.56 -21.52
C SER A 74 -1.29 -4.48 -22.59
N HIS A 75 -1.18 -5.78 -22.33
CA HIS A 75 -0.61 -6.75 -23.27
C HIS A 75 -1.64 -7.26 -24.30
N ILE A 76 -2.92 -7.40 -23.91
CA ILE A 76 -3.96 -8.02 -24.76
C ILE A 76 -4.70 -6.97 -25.61
N TYR A 77 -5.11 -5.86 -25.00
CA TYR A 77 -6.07 -4.94 -25.63
C TYR A 77 -5.41 -3.70 -26.23
N GLY A 78 -4.20 -3.33 -25.80
CA GLY A 78 -3.54 -2.08 -26.23
C GLY A 78 -4.28 -0.80 -25.80
N ASP A 79 -5.43 -0.92 -25.13
CA ASP A 79 -6.24 0.20 -24.64
C ASP A 79 -5.65 0.78 -23.35
N SER A 80 -4.91 1.87 -23.49
CA SER A 80 -4.23 2.57 -22.40
C SER A 80 -5.18 3.11 -21.32
N VAL A 81 -6.45 3.40 -21.65
CA VAL A 81 -7.42 4.00 -20.71
C VAL A 81 -7.87 3.01 -19.64
N TRP A 82 -8.20 1.78 -20.04
CA TRP A 82 -8.60 0.72 -19.09
C TRP A 82 -7.43 0.33 -18.19
N GLY A 83 -6.23 0.16 -18.77
CA GLY A 83 -5.02 -0.11 -17.99
C GLY A 83 -4.76 0.98 -16.94
N MET A 84 -4.87 2.26 -17.32
CA MET A 84 -4.70 3.38 -16.39
C MET A 84 -5.73 3.37 -15.26
N GLY A 85 -7.01 3.11 -15.56
CA GLY A 85 -8.07 3.02 -14.54
C GLY A 85 -7.79 1.95 -13.49
N LEU A 86 -7.37 0.75 -13.92
CA LEU A 86 -6.99 -0.34 -13.01
C LEU A 86 -5.72 -0.03 -12.21
N ALA A 87 -4.72 0.59 -12.85
CA ALA A 87 -3.49 1.02 -12.18
C ALA A 87 -3.78 2.05 -11.08
N LEU A 88 -4.65 3.03 -11.36
CA LEU A 88 -5.09 4.03 -10.39
C LEU A 88 -5.85 3.40 -9.23
N LEU A 89 -6.77 2.46 -9.50
CA LEU A 89 -7.46 1.73 -8.44
C LEU A 89 -6.46 0.99 -7.54
N GLY A 90 -5.47 0.32 -8.14
CA GLY A 90 -4.39 -0.32 -7.41
C GLY A 90 -3.57 0.66 -6.56
N LYS A 91 -3.33 1.88 -7.06
CA LYS A 91 -2.64 2.96 -6.34
C LYS A 91 -3.42 3.41 -5.11
N VAL A 92 -4.74 3.64 -5.21
CA VAL A 92 -5.59 4.05 -4.07
C VAL A 92 -5.59 2.98 -2.98
N CYS A 93 -5.68 1.71 -3.36
CA CYS A 93 -5.62 0.60 -2.42
C CYS A 93 -4.26 0.52 -1.71
N MET A 94 -3.15 0.73 -2.42
CA MET A 94 -1.82 0.79 -1.80
C MET A 94 -1.69 1.96 -0.83
N LEU A 95 -2.22 3.13 -1.21
CA LEU A 95 -2.21 4.32 -0.37
C LEU A 95 -2.99 4.06 0.93
N THR A 96 -4.15 3.40 0.84
CA THR A 96 -4.93 2.94 2.00
C THR A 96 -4.09 2.06 2.93
N ASN A 97 -3.37 1.08 2.36
CA ASN A 97 -2.52 0.17 3.12
C ASN A 97 -1.33 0.88 3.78
N MET A 98 -0.75 1.89 3.13
CA MET A 98 0.31 2.72 3.73
C MET A 98 -0.17 3.39 5.01
N PHE A 99 -1.35 4.03 4.97
CA PHE A 99 -1.93 4.69 6.12
C PHE A 99 -2.18 3.72 7.28
N VAL A 100 -2.78 2.55 6.99
CA VAL A 100 -3.01 1.52 8.02
C VAL A 100 -1.69 1.00 8.59
N SER A 101 -0.68 0.75 7.76
CA SER A 101 0.64 0.29 8.22
C SER A 101 1.38 1.36 9.03
N LEU A 102 1.21 2.63 8.71
CA LEU A 102 1.75 3.75 9.50
C LEU A 102 1.06 3.82 10.86
N LEU A 103 -0.27 3.72 10.88
CA LEU A 103 -1.07 3.70 12.10
C LEU A 103 -0.65 2.54 13.02
N TYR A 104 -0.42 1.36 12.47
CA TYR A 104 0.09 0.21 13.23
C TYR A 104 1.52 0.43 13.75
N SER A 105 2.35 1.11 12.96
CA SER A 105 3.73 1.39 13.36
C SER A 105 3.79 2.40 14.51
N ILE A 106 2.91 3.42 14.52
CA ILE A 106 2.86 4.40 15.62
C ILE A 106 2.39 3.75 16.92
N GLU A 107 1.43 2.83 16.86
CA GLU A 107 0.93 2.10 18.03
C GLU A 107 2.03 1.24 18.67
N LEU A 108 2.90 0.64 17.85
CA LEU A 108 3.94 -0.25 18.36
C LEU A 108 5.19 0.47 18.90
N GLN A 109 5.37 1.78 18.63
CA GLN A 109 6.47 2.70 18.97
C GLN A 109 7.95 2.24 18.75
N ARG A 110 8.24 0.94 18.77
CA ARG A 110 9.58 0.33 18.76
C ARG A 110 10.11 0.01 17.36
N CYS A 111 9.24 0.03 16.34
CA CYS A 111 9.58 -0.45 14.99
C CYS A 111 9.39 0.58 13.86
N LEU A 112 8.99 1.81 14.17
CA LEU A 112 8.76 2.89 13.19
C LEU A 112 9.97 3.15 12.28
N GLY A 113 11.18 3.18 12.86
CA GLY A 113 12.41 3.45 12.12
C GLY A 113 12.71 2.37 11.08
N LEU A 114 12.63 1.10 11.47
CA LEU A 114 12.88 -0.03 10.58
C LEU A 114 11.86 -0.07 9.44
N VAL A 115 10.57 0.07 9.72
CA VAL A 115 9.52 0.06 8.68
C VAL A 115 9.74 1.18 7.67
N ASN A 116 10.10 2.39 8.13
CA ASN A 116 10.41 3.52 7.25
C ASN A 116 11.68 3.31 6.42
N VAL A 117 12.71 2.68 6.97
CA VAL A 117 13.92 2.34 6.21
C VAL A 117 13.58 1.35 5.10
N PHE A 118 12.83 0.27 5.39
CA PHE A 118 12.40 -0.70 4.39
C PHE A 118 11.51 -0.08 3.31
N HIS A 119 10.64 0.85 3.68
CA HIS A 119 9.83 1.62 2.75
C HIS A 119 10.70 2.46 1.81
N ARG A 120 11.69 3.19 2.35
CA ARG A 120 12.64 3.98 1.55
C ARG A 120 13.48 3.10 0.62
N VAL A 121 13.93 1.94 1.10
CA VAL A 121 14.64 0.95 0.29
C VAL A 121 13.78 0.51 -0.90
N GLY A 122 12.49 0.24 -0.68
CA GLY A 122 11.55 -0.08 -1.75
C GLY A 122 11.46 1.02 -2.81
N SER A 123 11.38 2.29 -2.39
CA SER A 123 11.36 3.44 -3.31
C SER A 123 12.65 3.56 -4.14
N VAL A 124 13.82 3.43 -3.52
CA VAL A 124 15.12 3.47 -4.22
C VAL A 124 15.22 2.35 -5.25
N PHE A 125 14.82 1.14 -4.87
CA PHE A 125 14.85 -0.03 -5.76
C PHE A 125 13.99 0.19 -7.01
N ASN A 126 12.84 0.85 -6.82
CA ASN A 126 11.94 1.21 -7.91
C ASN A 126 12.57 2.17 -8.92
N THR A 127 13.27 3.21 -8.43
CA THR A 127 13.99 4.16 -9.29
C THR A 127 15.13 3.50 -10.06
N LEU A 128 15.84 2.55 -9.44
CA LEU A 128 16.90 1.78 -10.11
C LEU A 128 16.34 0.96 -11.28
N PHE A 129 15.18 0.31 -11.10
CA PHE A 129 14.54 -0.42 -12.19
C PHE A 129 14.02 0.48 -13.30
N SER A 130 13.54 1.68 -12.96
CA SER A 130 13.05 2.65 -13.94
C SER A 130 14.16 3.23 -14.82
N PHE A 131 15.42 3.23 -14.36
CA PHE A 131 16.55 3.75 -15.12
C PHE A 131 17.15 2.74 -16.10
N SER A 132 16.95 1.44 -15.85
CA SER A 132 17.30 0.40 -16.83
C SER A 132 16.36 0.52 -18.04
N SER A 133 16.91 0.48 -19.25
CA SER A 133 16.29 0.85 -20.52
C SER A 133 15.13 -0.07 -20.96
N GLY A 134 14.05 -0.08 -20.20
CA GLY A 134 12.84 -0.88 -20.43
C GLY A 134 12.29 -1.40 -19.11
N ILE A 135 10.97 -1.33 -18.94
CA ILE A 135 10.29 -1.93 -17.77
C ILE A 135 10.44 -3.45 -17.91
N PRO A 136 11.23 -4.12 -17.06
CA PRO A 136 11.30 -5.56 -17.14
C PRO A 136 9.93 -6.10 -16.71
N LEU A 137 9.36 -7.01 -17.50
CA LEU A 137 8.16 -7.77 -17.10
C LEU A 137 8.26 -8.32 -15.67
N ALA A 138 9.49 -8.62 -15.24
CA ALA A 138 9.80 -9.00 -13.87
C ALA A 138 9.36 -7.97 -12.81
N ALA A 139 9.56 -6.66 -13.03
CA ALA A 139 9.16 -5.62 -12.07
C ALA A 139 7.63 -5.52 -11.94
N MET A 140 6.92 -5.60 -13.06
CA MET A 140 5.45 -5.63 -13.09
C MET A 140 4.89 -6.84 -12.33
N LEU A 141 5.49 -8.03 -12.52
CA LEU A 141 5.12 -9.22 -11.76
C LEU A 141 5.39 -9.07 -10.27
N VAL A 142 6.48 -8.40 -9.88
CA VAL A 142 6.77 -8.13 -8.46
C VAL A 142 5.73 -7.18 -7.85
N TYR A 143 5.30 -6.15 -8.57
CA TYR A 143 4.24 -5.23 -8.12
C TYR A 143 2.88 -5.91 -7.97
N GLY A 144 2.58 -6.93 -8.78
CA GLY A 144 1.34 -7.71 -8.67
C GLY A 144 1.39 -8.79 -7.59
N CYS A 145 2.44 -9.63 -7.61
CA CYS A 145 2.58 -10.78 -6.73
C CYS A 145 2.98 -10.40 -5.31
N GLY A 146 3.80 -9.36 -5.14
CA GLY A 146 4.24 -8.88 -3.83
C GLY A 146 3.06 -8.58 -2.88
N PRO A 147 2.09 -7.74 -3.28
CA PRO A 147 0.89 -7.47 -2.49
C PRO A 147 0.07 -8.70 -2.14
N ILE A 148 -0.03 -9.67 -3.06
CA ILE A 148 -0.77 -10.92 -2.84
C ILE A 148 -0.09 -11.73 -1.72
N ILE A 149 1.23 -11.86 -1.76
CA ILE A 149 1.99 -12.52 -0.68
C ILE A 149 1.88 -11.71 0.62
N GLY A 150 1.91 -10.39 0.54
CA GLY A 150 1.70 -9.49 1.67
C GLY A 150 0.37 -9.71 2.37
N SER A 151 -0.71 -9.89 1.60
CA SER A 151 -2.04 -10.18 2.13
C SER A 151 -2.10 -11.51 2.88
N LEU A 152 -1.37 -12.53 2.40
CA LEU A 152 -1.26 -13.82 3.09
C LEU A 152 -0.50 -13.67 4.41
N PHE A 153 0.52 -12.81 4.45
CA PHE A 153 1.21 -12.46 5.70
C PHE A 153 0.29 -11.73 6.69
N ILE A 154 -0.65 -10.90 6.21
CA ILE A 154 -1.65 -10.25 7.07
C ILE A 154 -2.61 -11.30 7.66
N LEU A 155 -2.89 -12.40 6.97
CA LEU A 155 -3.68 -13.50 7.54
C LEU A 155 -2.98 -14.21 8.71
N LEU A 156 -1.65 -14.30 8.67
CA LEU A 156 -0.84 -14.84 9.77
C LEU A 156 -0.76 -13.91 10.98
N LEU A 157 -1.13 -12.63 10.83
CA LEU A 157 -1.10 -11.71 11.95
C LEU A 157 -2.34 -11.89 12.84
N PRO A 158 -2.16 -12.03 14.17
CA PRO A 158 -3.27 -12.04 15.11
C PRO A 158 -4.02 -10.71 15.04
N GLU A 159 -5.36 -10.77 15.13
CA GLU A 159 -6.19 -9.56 15.14
C GLU A 159 -5.87 -8.70 16.35
N THR A 160 -5.54 -7.43 16.14
CA THR A 160 -5.50 -6.41 17.21
C THR A 160 -6.89 -5.80 17.47
N SER A 161 -7.97 -6.54 17.20
CA SER A 161 -9.35 -6.03 17.18
C SER A 161 -10.08 -6.10 18.52
N SER A 162 -9.43 -5.74 19.63
CA SER A 162 -10.13 -5.69 20.94
C SER A 162 -9.75 -4.53 21.86
N GLY A 163 -9.29 -3.40 21.31
CA GLY A 163 -9.14 -2.17 22.10
C GLY A 163 -9.48 -0.91 21.30
N PRO A 164 -10.29 0.03 21.85
CA PRO A 164 -10.30 1.40 21.33
C PRO A 164 -8.89 1.99 21.42
N LEU A 165 -8.56 2.95 20.54
CA LEU A 165 -7.26 3.61 20.63
C LEU A 165 -7.17 4.30 22.00
N PRO A 166 -6.07 4.16 22.75
CA PRO A 166 -5.76 5.10 23.81
C PRO A 166 -5.53 6.47 23.18
N ASP A 167 -6.57 7.32 23.20
CA ASP A 167 -6.54 8.68 22.63
C ASP A 167 -5.78 9.70 23.52
N SER A 168 -5.29 9.28 24.70
CA SER A 168 -4.51 10.11 25.62
C SER A 168 -3.27 9.38 26.14
N LEU A 169 -2.18 10.12 26.43
CA LEU A 169 -0.97 9.61 27.06
C LEU A 169 -1.25 8.88 28.38
N GLU A 170 -2.30 9.26 29.08
CA GLU A 170 -2.76 8.63 30.33
C GLU A 170 -3.25 7.18 30.13
N ASP A 171 -3.78 6.85 28.95
CA ASP A 171 -4.35 5.53 28.67
C ASP A 171 -3.24 4.54 28.25
N CYS A 172 -2.15 5.04 27.64
CA CYS A 172 -0.88 4.34 27.48
C CYS A 172 -0.21 4.01 28.83
N GLU A 173 -0.22 4.94 29.79
CA GLU A 173 0.31 4.67 31.14
C GLU A 173 -0.54 3.67 31.92
N ARG A 174 -1.87 3.65 31.70
CA ARG A 174 -2.79 2.71 32.36
C ARG A 174 -2.57 1.28 31.91
N GLN A 175 -2.40 1.03 30.61
CA GLN A 175 -2.07 -0.31 30.09
C GLN A 175 -0.69 -0.80 30.55
N SER A 176 0.30 0.10 30.63
CA SER A 176 1.63 -0.25 31.16
C SER A 176 1.60 -0.66 32.64
N ARG A 177 0.80 0.00 33.47
CA ARG A 177 0.67 -0.35 34.90
C ARG A 177 -0.09 -1.65 35.15
N VAL A 178 -1.06 -2.00 34.31
CA VAL A 178 -1.79 -3.28 34.45
C VAL A 178 -0.86 -4.46 34.21
N HIS A 179 0.07 -4.36 33.25
CA HIS A 179 1.10 -5.39 32.99
C HIS A 179 2.24 -5.44 34.03
N GLN A 180 2.36 -4.46 34.93
CA GLN A 180 3.34 -4.51 36.03
C GLN A 180 2.77 -5.09 37.34
N ASN A 181 1.45 -5.30 37.40
CA ASN A 181 0.76 -5.79 38.60
C ASN A 181 0.25 -7.24 38.47
N GLU A 182 0.53 -7.91 37.35
CA GLU A 182 0.54 -9.38 37.21
C GLU A 182 1.96 -9.92 37.39
#